data_AF-A0A482RF38-F1
#
_entry.id   AF-A0A482RF38-F1
#
_cell.length_a   1.000
_cell.length_b   1.000
_cell.length_c   1.000
_cell.angle_alpha   90.00
_cell.angle_beta   90.00
_cell.angle_gamma   90.00
#
_symmetry.space_group_name_H-M   'P 1'
#
loop_
_entity.id
_entity.type
_entity.pdbx_description
1 polymer ?
#
loop_
_entity_poly.entity_id
_entity_poly.type
_entity_poly.pdbx_seq_one_letter_code
_entity_poly.pdbx_strand_id
1 'polypeptide(L)'
;LYQHGDGGSNRAVAAAAAAGASAGDDVDMRSAAADEGEARGEGGPLAPHMVIDGHSLLNLELLENTYDGSRKGTIIGVLDTCATPFGKRRFQQWLCAPLLRARDIEDRLAAVDDLIPLLDSVVADARRVMKGLPDLERLLARVHALGSRFLASNHPDSRAVMYETDTYSKRKIGDLLTVLRAFDAVSRVRAVFHAGGAADASAPLAAGIKSPLLHRVLHTQFPDLTQPLQFFSAAFDAHKVRFTSGRASANAAFDARTQQLTSCVRTCVLCRVPCRQRRRTASPPPPAWMQRTTAR
;
A
#
# COMPACT_ATOMS: atom_id res chain seq x y z
N LEU A 1 -6.16 -19.44 -49.54
CA LEU A 1 -7.33 -19.30 -48.65
C LEU A 1 -6.80 -18.77 -47.30
N TYR A 2 -6.29 -17.56 -47.16
CA TYR A 2 -6.90 -16.23 -47.31
C TYR A 2 -8.28 -16.12 -46.64
N GLN A 3 -8.29 -15.55 -45.43
CA GLN A 3 -9.14 -14.45 -44.89
C GLN A 3 -8.90 -14.41 -43.35
N HIS A 4 -8.14 -13.47 -42.75
CA HIS A 4 -8.34 -12.02 -42.45
C HIS A 4 -9.44 -11.64 -41.44
N GLY A 5 -9.03 -10.84 -40.43
CA GLY A 5 -9.82 -9.97 -39.53
C GLY A 5 -10.04 -10.55 -38.13
N ASP A 6 -9.75 -9.94 -36.98
CA ASP A 6 -9.26 -8.61 -36.54
C ASP A 6 -8.55 -8.86 -35.18
N GLY A 7 -7.46 -8.20 -34.78
CA GLY A 7 -7.27 -6.76 -34.81
C GLY A 7 -7.68 -6.06 -33.49
N GLY A 8 -7.50 -6.70 -32.32
CA GLY A 8 -7.93 -6.18 -31.02
C GLY A 8 -6.78 -5.88 -30.04
N SER A 9 -6.09 -4.76 -30.27
CA SER A 9 -5.33 -3.94 -29.30
C SER A 9 -5.24 -4.45 -27.84
N ASN A 10 -4.17 -5.15 -27.51
CA ASN A 10 -3.70 -5.31 -26.12
C ASN A 10 -3.08 -3.97 -25.67
N ARG A 11 -3.92 -3.05 -25.17
CA ARG A 11 -3.45 -1.84 -24.50
C ARG A 11 -2.85 -2.23 -23.15
N ALA A 12 -1.53 -2.38 -23.13
CA ALA A 12 -0.72 -2.34 -21.93
C ALA A 12 -1.07 -1.08 -21.14
N VAL A 13 -1.69 -1.25 -19.98
CA VAL A 13 -1.84 -0.18 -19.00
C VAL A 13 -0.48 -0.01 -18.32
N ALA A 14 0.40 0.76 -18.96
CA ALA A 14 1.55 1.36 -18.31
C ALA A 14 1.01 2.45 -17.36
N ALA A 15 0.78 2.08 -16.10
CA ALA A 15 0.42 3.04 -15.07
C ALA A 15 1.67 3.83 -14.66
N ALA A 16 1.66 5.11 -15.01
CA ALA A 16 2.67 6.10 -14.70
C ALA A 16 2.95 6.20 -13.19
N ALA A 17 4.21 6.00 -12.80
CA ALA A 17 4.74 6.46 -11.54
C ALA A 17 4.92 7.99 -11.61
N ALA A 18 3.86 8.73 -11.30
CA ALA A 18 3.93 10.18 -11.13
C ALA A 18 4.62 10.48 -9.79
N ALA A 19 5.89 10.87 -9.85
CA ALA A 19 6.58 11.54 -8.76
C ALA A 19 5.93 12.91 -8.52
N GLY A 20 5.22 13.04 -7.40
CA GLY A 20 4.77 14.33 -6.88
C GLY A 20 5.92 15.01 -6.16
N ALA A 21 6.60 15.94 -6.84
CA ALA A 21 7.42 16.96 -6.20
C ALA A 21 6.49 18.10 -5.77
N SER A 22 6.34 18.30 -4.46
CA SER A 22 5.77 19.53 -3.90
C SER A 22 6.90 20.51 -3.63
N ALA A 23 6.77 21.69 -4.21
CA ALA A 23 7.62 22.86 -4.01
C ALA A 23 7.41 23.48 -2.62
N GLY A 24 8.48 24.11 -2.11
CA GLY A 24 8.48 24.99 -0.95
C GLY A 24 9.44 24.53 0.15
N ASP A 25 10.70 24.95 0.07
CA ASP A 25 11.34 25.78 1.11
C ASP A 25 12.80 26.07 0.72
N ASP A 26 13.06 27.35 0.48
CA ASP A 26 14.36 27.94 0.19
C ASP A 26 15.34 27.77 1.36
N VAL A 27 16.45 27.06 1.14
CA VAL A 27 17.73 27.37 1.81
C VAL A 27 18.86 27.20 0.79
N ASP A 28 19.38 28.34 0.37
CA ASP A 28 20.64 28.48 -0.35
C ASP A 28 21.78 27.75 0.37
N MET A 29 22.46 26.83 -0.32
CA MET A 29 23.87 26.53 -0.07
C MET A 29 24.57 26.13 -1.38
N ARG A 30 24.87 27.16 -2.17
CA ARG A 30 25.99 27.16 -3.11
C ARG A 30 27.29 26.88 -2.36
N SER A 31 27.99 25.79 -2.70
CA SER A 31 29.40 25.82 -3.14
C SER A 31 30.10 24.45 -3.01
N ALA A 32 30.49 23.86 -4.14
CA ALA A 32 31.72 23.09 -4.38
C ALA A 32 31.63 22.57 -5.83
N ALA A 33 32.03 23.37 -6.83
CA ALA A 33 33.34 23.29 -7.49
C ALA A 33 33.58 21.88 -8.06
N ALA A 34 33.21 21.65 -9.33
CA ALA A 34 34.09 21.78 -10.50
C ALA A 34 35.12 20.64 -10.58
N ASP A 35 34.76 19.61 -11.33
CA ASP A 35 35.72 18.72 -11.99
C ASP A 35 35.29 18.61 -13.45
N GLU A 36 35.99 19.37 -14.30
CA GLU A 36 35.86 19.28 -15.75
C GLU A 36 36.75 18.14 -16.24
N GLY A 37 36.12 17.00 -16.51
CA GLY A 37 36.69 15.87 -17.22
C GLY A 37 35.85 15.56 -18.44
N GLU A 38 36.27 16.08 -19.59
CA GLU A 38 35.67 15.86 -20.90
C GLU A 38 35.80 14.40 -21.35
N ALA A 39 34.67 13.73 -21.59
CA ALA A 39 34.61 12.51 -22.39
C ALA A 39 33.29 12.45 -23.18
N ARG A 40 33.42 12.63 -24.49
CA ARG A 40 32.37 12.43 -25.49
C ARG A 40 31.83 11.00 -25.44
N GLY A 41 30.55 10.88 -25.16
CA GLY A 41 29.73 9.71 -25.40
C GLY A 41 28.28 10.11 -25.19
N GLU A 42 27.44 9.98 -26.23
CA GLU A 42 26.00 10.23 -26.15
C GLU A 42 25.35 9.20 -25.20
N GLY A 43 25.47 9.44 -23.89
CA GLY A 43 24.86 8.65 -22.85
C GLY A 43 23.53 9.26 -22.46
N GLY A 44 22.44 8.77 -23.05
CA GLY A 44 21.13 8.89 -22.41
C GLY A 44 21.20 8.37 -20.97
N PRO A 45 20.34 8.83 -20.05
CA PRO A 45 20.43 8.48 -18.63
C PRO A 45 20.54 6.96 -18.49
N LEU A 46 21.69 6.49 -17.98
CA LEU A 46 21.95 5.08 -17.73
C LEU A 46 20.78 4.51 -16.94
N ALA A 47 20.21 3.41 -17.43
CA ALA A 47 19.09 2.75 -16.77
C ALA A 47 19.46 2.49 -15.30
N PRO A 48 18.55 2.72 -14.34
CA PRO A 48 18.85 2.54 -12.91
C PRO A 48 19.09 1.08 -12.51
N HIS A 49 18.82 0.13 -13.41
CA HIS A 49 18.86 -1.30 -13.17
C HIS A 49 19.57 -2.05 -14.31
N MET A 50 20.18 -3.18 -13.97
CA MET A 50 20.76 -4.11 -14.93
C MET A 50 19.62 -4.72 -15.75
N VAL A 51 19.72 -4.63 -17.07
CA VAL A 51 18.75 -5.23 -17.99
C VAL A 51 19.12 -6.70 -18.16
N ILE A 52 18.20 -7.59 -17.79
CA ILE A 52 18.30 -9.03 -18.03
C ILE A 52 17.25 -9.38 -19.08
N ASP A 53 17.66 -9.96 -20.20
CA ASP A 53 16.75 -10.37 -21.26
C ASP A 53 16.01 -11.67 -20.92
N GLY A 54 14.94 -11.96 -21.67
CA GLY A 54 14.11 -13.14 -21.43
C GLY A 54 14.89 -14.46 -21.50
N HIS A 55 15.89 -14.58 -22.39
CA HIS A 55 16.69 -15.80 -22.48
C HIS A 55 17.65 -15.94 -21.30
N SER A 56 18.30 -14.85 -20.86
CA SER A 56 19.15 -14.91 -19.67
C SER A 56 18.35 -15.24 -18.40
N LEU A 57 17.10 -14.76 -18.28
CA LEU A 57 16.24 -15.12 -17.15
C LEU A 57 15.99 -16.64 -17.06
N LEU A 58 15.81 -17.31 -18.21
CA LEU A 58 15.60 -18.75 -18.29
C LEU A 58 16.91 -19.52 -18.10
N ASN A 59 17.99 -19.10 -18.78
CA ASN A 59 19.29 -19.77 -18.71
C ASN A 59 19.91 -19.73 -17.30
N LEU A 60 19.61 -18.67 -16.54
CA LEU A 60 20.04 -18.53 -15.14
C LEU A 60 19.05 -19.13 -14.14
N GLU A 61 17.95 -19.73 -14.61
CA GLU A 61 16.90 -20.35 -13.80
C GLU A 61 16.44 -19.45 -12.64
N LEU A 62 16.24 -18.16 -12.93
CA LEU A 62 15.99 -17.16 -11.90
C LEU A 62 14.62 -17.35 -11.23
N LEU A 63 13.61 -17.69 -12.03
CA LEU A 63 12.21 -17.80 -11.59
C LEU A 63 11.65 -19.22 -11.66
N GLU A 64 11.94 -19.91 -12.76
CA GLU A 64 11.40 -21.22 -13.12
C GLU A 64 12.55 -22.06 -13.68
N ASN A 65 12.50 -23.37 -13.40
CA ASN A 65 13.46 -24.34 -13.90
C ASN A 65 13.13 -24.71 -15.36
N THR A 66 14.16 -24.94 -16.17
CA THR A 66 14.03 -25.35 -17.58
C THR A 66 13.48 -26.77 -17.73
N TYR A 67 13.67 -27.64 -16.73
CA TYR A 67 13.31 -29.06 -16.81
C TYR A 67 11.81 -29.33 -16.60
N ASP A 68 11.24 -28.83 -15.50
CA ASP A 68 9.85 -29.12 -15.09
C ASP A 68 8.97 -27.87 -14.96
N GLY A 69 9.51 -26.67 -15.24
CA GLY A 69 8.81 -25.39 -15.03
C GLY A 69 8.50 -25.11 -13.55
N SER A 70 9.06 -25.89 -12.63
CA SER A 70 8.82 -25.70 -11.20
C SER A 70 9.79 -24.67 -10.62
N ARG A 71 9.49 -24.21 -9.41
CA ARG A 71 10.40 -23.34 -8.64
C ARG A 71 11.52 -24.11 -7.96
N LYS A 72 11.55 -25.44 -8.04
CA LYS A 72 12.58 -26.25 -7.38
C LYS A 72 13.90 -26.15 -8.14
N GLY A 73 14.98 -25.85 -7.42
CA GLY A 73 16.31 -25.66 -8.01
C GLY A 73 16.57 -24.24 -8.53
N THR A 74 15.58 -23.34 -8.48
CA THR A 74 15.72 -21.95 -8.96
C THR A 74 16.35 -21.03 -7.91
N ILE A 75 16.96 -19.93 -8.36
CA ILE A 75 17.56 -18.93 -7.46
C ILE A 75 16.49 -18.34 -6.52
N ILE A 76 15.29 -18.02 -7.04
CA ILE A 76 14.21 -17.53 -6.20
C ILE A 76 13.77 -18.57 -5.16
N GLY A 77 13.77 -19.86 -5.50
CA GLY A 77 13.41 -20.93 -4.58
C GLY A 77 14.37 -21.08 -3.41
N VAL A 78 15.66 -20.80 -3.62
CA VAL A 78 16.70 -20.88 -2.57
C VAL A 78 16.70 -19.62 -1.70
N LEU A 79 16.57 -18.43 -2.31
CA LEU A 79 16.72 -17.17 -1.60
C LEU A 79 15.43 -16.64 -0.97
N ASP A 80 14.24 -17.02 -1.46
CA ASP A 80 12.97 -16.55 -0.91
C ASP A 80 12.69 -17.14 0.49
N THR A 81 13.02 -16.37 1.52
CA THR A 81 12.68 -16.63 2.93
C THR A 81 11.67 -15.62 3.49
N CYS A 82 11.04 -14.83 2.61
CA CYS A 82 10.15 -13.72 2.97
C CYS A 82 8.90 -14.23 3.71
N ALA A 83 8.53 -13.53 4.79
CA ALA A 83 7.34 -13.86 5.58
C ALA A 83 6.02 -13.38 4.94
N THR A 84 6.04 -12.27 4.20
CA THR A 84 4.83 -11.63 3.68
C THR A 84 4.66 -11.83 2.16
N PRO A 85 3.42 -11.95 1.65
CA PRO A 85 3.18 -12.12 0.21
C PRO A 85 3.67 -10.95 -0.66
N PHE A 86 3.52 -9.72 -0.17
CA PHE A 86 4.01 -8.52 -0.87
C PHE A 86 5.54 -8.43 -0.82
N GLY A 87 6.18 -8.92 0.24
CA GLY A 87 7.64 -9.05 0.32
C GLY A 87 8.18 -10.02 -0.73
N LYS A 88 7.53 -11.17 -0.93
CA LYS A 88 7.88 -12.13 -1.98
C LYS A 88 7.84 -11.53 -3.38
N ARG A 89 6.78 -10.78 -3.69
CA ARG A 89 6.66 -10.08 -4.98
C ARG A 89 7.74 -9.02 -5.16
N ARG A 90 8.05 -8.26 -4.09
CA ARG A 90 9.13 -7.27 -4.14
C ARG A 90 10.50 -7.91 -4.32
N PHE A 91 10.76 -9.03 -3.65
CA PHE A 91 12.00 -9.78 -3.79
C PHE A 91 12.19 -10.31 -5.22
N GLN A 92 11.13 -10.86 -5.80
CA GLN A 92 11.12 -11.26 -7.21
C GLN A 92 11.48 -10.10 -8.15
N GLN A 93 10.92 -8.90 -7.94
CA GLN A 93 11.26 -7.71 -8.72
C GLN A 93 12.74 -7.31 -8.56
N TRP A 94 13.30 -7.42 -7.36
CA TRP A 94 14.72 -7.11 -7.12
C TRP A 94 15.66 -8.10 -7.80
N LEU A 95 15.29 -9.37 -7.90
CA LEU A 95 16.07 -10.38 -8.63
C LEU A 95 16.04 -10.11 -10.15
N CYS A 96 14.88 -9.75 -10.71
CA CYS A 96 14.75 -9.47 -12.14
C CYS A 96 15.36 -8.13 -12.56
N ALA A 97 15.54 -7.18 -11.63
CA ALA A 97 16.11 -5.86 -11.90
C ALA A 97 17.19 -5.49 -10.85
N PRO A 98 18.40 -6.06 -10.96
CA PRO A 98 19.52 -5.72 -10.08
C PRO A 98 19.89 -4.24 -10.19
N LEU A 99 20.48 -3.68 -9.13
CA LEU A 99 20.94 -2.29 -9.12
C LEU A 99 22.27 -2.16 -9.87
N LEU A 100 22.48 -1.01 -10.55
CA LEU A 100 23.75 -0.69 -11.21
C LEU A 100 24.61 0.34 -10.46
N ARG A 101 24.00 1.13 -9.58
CA ARG A 101 24.70 2.18 -8.83
C ARG A 101 25.39 1.59 -7.61
N ALA A 102 26.71 1.76 -7.53
CA ALA A 102 27.51 1.27 -6.40
C ALA A 102 26.97 1.73 -5.04
N ARG A 103 26.62 3.03 -4.91
CA ARG A 103 26.04 3.58 -3.68
C ARG A 103 24.77 2.86 -3.23
N ASP A 104 23.85 2.57 -4.15
CA ASP A 104 22.59 1.88 -3.82
C ASP A 104 22.83 0.41 -3.43
N ILE A 105 23.89 -0.20 -3.96
CA ILE A 105 24.31 -1.57 -3.60
C ILE A 105 24.94 -1.58 -2.21
N GLU A 106 25.86 -0.66 -1.93
CA GLU A 106 26.50 -0.48 -0.62
C GLU A 106 25.47 -0.20 0.47
N ASP A 107 24.47 0.65 0.18
CA ASP A 107 23.36 0.95 1.10
C ASP A 107 22.55 -0.32 1.47
N ARG A 108 22.35 -1.23 0.51
CA ARG A 108 21.67 -2.52 0.77
C ARG A 108 22.56 -3.48 1.56
N LEU A 109 23.85 -3.55 1.24
CA LEU A 109 24.80 -4.39 1.96
C LEU A 109 24.93 -3.94 3.42
N ALA A 110 25.08 -2.64 3.66
CA ALA A 110 25.10 -2.06 5.00
C ALA A 110 23.81 -2.37 5.79
N ALA A 111 22.65 -2.33 5.12
CA ALA A 111 21.38 -2.71 5.76
C ALA A 111 21.33 -4.20 6.14
N VAL A 112 21.95 -5.08 5.36
CA VAL A 112 22.06 -6.51 5.71
C VAL A 112 23.02 -6.70 6.89
N ASP A 113 24.18 -6.04 6.86
CA ASP A 113 25.19 -6.12 7.92
C ASP A 113 24.66 -5.64 9.28
N ASP A 114 23.81 -4.62 9.29
CA ASP A 114 23.13 -4.14 10.50
C ASP A 114 22.10 -5.15 11.06
N LEU A 115 21.46 -5.95 10.20
CA LEU A 115 20.39 -6.87 10.60
C LEU A 115 20.90 -8.23 11.07
N ILE A 116 22.07 -8.67 10.57
CA ILE A 116 22.71 -9.93 10.99
C ILE A 116 22.90 -10.05 12.51
N PRO A 117 23.47 -9.06 13.24
CA PRO A 117 23.64 -9.18 14.69
C PRO A 117 22.31 -9.11 15.46
N LEU A 118 21.23 -8.64 14.83
CA LEU A 118 19.91 -8.48 15.43
C LEU A 118 18.94 -9.63 15.07
N LEU A 119 19.46 -10.69 14.43
CA LEU A 119 18.63 -11.76 13.85
C LEU A 119 17.77 -12.48 14.91
N ASP A 120 18.36 -12.79 16.05
CA ASP A 120 17.73 -13.60 17.11
C ASP A 120 16.80 -12.80 18.02
N SER A 121 16.90 -11.48 18.01
CA SER A 121 16.10 -10.58 18.86
C SER A 121 15.07 -9.82 18.03
N VAL A 122 15.44 -8.62 17.57
CA VAL A 122 14.57 -7.66 16.88
C VAL A 122 13.96 -8.26 15.62
N VAL A 123 14.77 -8.93 14.79
CA VAL A 123 14.30 -9.49 13.52
C VAL A 123 13.38 -10.69 13.73
N ALA A 124 13.68 -11.56 14.71
CA ALA A 124 12.82 -12.68 15.06
C ALA A 124 11.42 -12.22 15.51
N ASP A 125 11.37 -11.19 16.36
CA ASP A 125 10.11 -10.59 16.82
C ASP A 125 9.35 -9.90 15.69
N ALA A 126 10.04 -9.10 14.86
CA ALA A 126 9.45 -8.50 13.67
C ALA A 126 8.88 -9.58 12.73
N ARG A 127 9.62 -10.68 12.50
CA ARG A 127 9.19 -11.80 11.66
C ARG A 127 7.95 -12.50 12.22
N ARG A 128 7.85 -12.65 13.54
CA ARG A 128 6.66 -13.21 14.20
C ARG A 128 5.41 -12.38 13.93
N VAL A 129 5.52 -11.05 14.04
CA VAL A 129 4.41 -10.14 13.72
C VAL A 129 4.10 -10.17 12.23
N MET A 130 5.12 -10.15 11.36
CA MET A 130 4.95 -10.15 9.90
C MET A 130 4.28 -11.43 9.37
N LYS A 131 4.51 -12.59 9.98
CA LYS A 131 3.82 -13.85 9.61
C LYS A 131 2.30 -13.79 9.79
N GLY A 132 1.81 -12.95 10.71
CA GLY A 132 0.38 -12.75 10.94
C GLY A 132 -0.27 -11.75 9.98
N LEU A 133 0.51 -11.08 9.11
CA LEU A 133 -0.02 -10.08 8.20
C LEU A 133 -0.71 -10.71 6.99
N PRO A 134 -1.90 -10.22 6.61
CA PRO A 134 -2.54 -10.59 5.35
C PRO A 134 -1.82 -9.94 4.16
N ASP A 135 -2.25 -10.30 2.95
CA ASP A 135 -1.80 -9.64 1.72
C ASP A 135 -2.39 -8.22 1.62
N LEU A 136 -1.75 -7.27 2.31
CA LEU A 136 -2.17 -5.87 2.43
C LEU A 136 -2.33 -5.19 1.06
N GLU A 137 -1.38 -5.38 0.16
CA GLU A 137 -1.40 -4.76 -1.18
C GLU A 137 -2.67 -5.14 -1.95
N ARG A 138 -3.04 -6.42 -1.95
CA ARG A 138 -4.26 -6.91 -2.63
C ARG A 138 -5.54 -6.53 -1.89
N LEU A 139 -5.52 -6.55 -0.55
CA LEU A 139 -6.69 -6.14 0.24
C LEU A 139 -6.98 -4.64 0.07
N LEU A 140 -5.95 -3.80 0.03
CA LEU A 140 -6.09 -2.37 -0.22
C LEU A 140 -6.70 -2.09 -1.59
N ALA A 141 -6.22 -2.75 -2.64
CA ALA A 141 -6.80 -2.64 -3.97
C ALA A 141 -8.29 -3.02 -3.99
N ARG A 142 -8.66 -4.08 -3.25
CA ARG A 142 -10.05 -4.53 -3.12
C ARG A 142 -10.91 -3.50 -2.38
N VAL A 143 -10.45 -2.99 -1.24
CA VAL A 143 -11.17 -1.96 -0.48
C VAL A 143 -11.33 -0.68 -1.30
N HIS A 144 -10.29 -0.29 -2.05
CA HIS A 144 -10.35 0.86 -2.96
C HIS A 144 -11.40 0.67 -4.06
N ALA A 145 -11.43 -0.50 -4.71
CA ALA A 145 -12.42 -0.81 -5.74
C ALA A 145 -13.86 -0.71 -5.18
N LEU A 146 -14.08 -1.18 -3.95
CA LEU A 146 -15.38 -1.10 -3.27
C LEU A 146 -15.80 0.33 -2.92
N GLY A 147 -14.84 1.21 -2.61
CA GLY A 147 -15.07 2.61 -2.26
C GLY A 147 -15.02 3.58 -3.44
N SER A 148 -14.74 3.09 -4.66
CA SER A 148 -14.56 3.94 -5.84
C SER A 148 -15.87 4.58 -6.26
N ARG A 149 -15.96 5.91 -6.10
CA ARG A 149 -17.10 6.71 -6.55
C ARG A 149 -17.34 6.58 -8.05
N PHE A 150 -16.26 6.48 -8.83
CA PHE A 150 -16.34 6.34 -10.27
C PHE A 150 -17.09 5.05 -10.65
N LEU A 151 -16.67 3.91 -10.09
CA LEU A 151 -17.35 2.62 -10.31
C LEU A 151 -18.79 2.64 -9.80
N ALA A 152 -19.04 3.24 -8.64
CA ALA A 152 -20.39 3.31 -8.07
C ALA A 152 -21.39 4.06 -8.96
N SER A 153 -20.94 5.05 -9.74
CA SER A 153 -21.83 5.94 -10.50
C SER A 153 -22.44 5.31 -11.75
N ASN A 154 -21.62 4.69 -12.61
CA ASN A 154 -22.02 4.31 -13.97
C ASN A 154 -21.75 2.83 -14.31
N HIS A 155 -21.14 2.06 -13.41
CA HIS A 155 -20.83 0.65 -13.69
C HIS A 155 -22.09 -0.22 -13.60
N PRO A 156 -22.34 -1.18 -14.51
CA PRO A 156 -23.54 -2.04 -14.50
C PRO A 156 -23.71 -2.81 -13.18
N ASP A 157 -22.61 -3.15 -12.51
CA ASP A 157 -22.61 -3.83 -11.20
C ASP A 157 -23.29 -3.00 -10.09
N SER A 158 -23.34 -1.67 -10.19
CA SER A 158 -24.04 -0.83 -9.20
C SER A 158 -25.56 -0.92 -9.28
N ARG A 159 -26.08 -1.40 -10.42
CA ARG A 159 -27.52 -1.61 -10.67
C ARG A 159 -27.93 -3.07 -10.52
N ALA A 160 -26.98 -3.97 -10.29
CA ALA A 160 -27.23 -5.39 -10.17
C ALA A 160 -28.03 -5.70 -8.89
N VAL A 161 -29.09 -6.51 -9.02
CA VAL A 161 -29.86 -7.00 -7.89
C VAL A 161 -29.19 -8.28 -7.39
N MET A 162 -28.50 -8.18 -6.26
CA MET A 162 -27.79 -9.31 -5.63
C MET A 162 -28.66 -9.94 -4.55
N TYR A 163 -28.93 -11.24 -4.68
CA TYR A 163 -29.75 -11.99 -3.72
C TYR A 163 -29.06 -12.24 -2.37
N GLU A 164 -27.73 -12.14 -2.31
CA GLU A 164 -26.93 -12.39 -1.08
C GLU A 164 -26.28 -11.12 -0.51
N THR A 165 -27.00 -10.00 -0.49
CA THR A 165 -26.46 -8.70 -0.07
C THR A 165 -25.79 -8.71 1.31
N ASP A 166 -26.32 -9.48 2.26
CA ASP A 166 -25.78 -9.56 3.62
C ASP A 166 -24.43 -10.31 3.68
N THR A 167 -24.27 -11.37 2.88
CA THR A 167 -23.01 -12.12 2.77
C THR A 167 -21.91 -11.23 2.22
N TYR A 168 -22.19 -10.48 1.15
CA TYR A 168 -21.23 -9.54 0.58
C TYR A 168 -20.91 -8.41 1.55
N SER A 169 -21.90 -7.84 2.22
CA SER A 169 -21.71 -6.73 3.16
C SER A 169 -20.82 -7.14 4.34
N LYS A 170 -21.05 -8.33 4.91
CA LYS A 170 -20.18 -8.91 5.95
C LYS A 170 -18.74 -9.11 5.47
N ARG A 171 -18.54 -9.64 4.25
CA ARG A 171 -17.21 -9.81 3.66
C ARG A 171 -16.49 -8.47 3.45
N LYS A 172 -17.17 -7.46 2.92
CA LYS A 172 -16.62 -6.11 2.69
C LYS A 172 -16.13 -5.47 3.99
N ILE A 173 -16.95 -5.54 5.04
CA ILE A 173 -16.59 -5.00 6.36
C ILE A 173 -15.48 -5.84 7.00
N GLY A 174 -15.53 -7.16 6.87
CA GLY A 174 -14.47 -8.07 7.33
C GLY A 174 -13.12 -7.76 6.69
N ASP A 175 -13.09 -7.53 5.38
CA ASP A 175 -11.86 -7.16 4.65
C ASP A 175 -11.32 -5.82 5.15
N LEU A 176 -12.17 -4.80 5.35
CA LEU A 176 -11.75 -3.50 5.89
C LEU A 176 -11.18 -3.62 7.31
N LEU A 177 -11.85 -4.35 8.20
CA LEU A 177 -11.35 -4.55 9.57
C LEU A 177 -10.02 -5.33 9.59
N THR A 178 -9.87 -6.28 8.66
CA THR A 178 -8.61 -7.03 8.50
C THR A 178 -7.47 -6.11 8.07
N VAL A 179 -7.74 -5.18 7.15
CA VAL A 179 -6.78 -4.14 6.74
C VAL A 179 -6.38 -3.24 7.91
N LEU A 180 -7.34 -2.74 8.69
CA LEU A 180 -7.07 -1.86 9.83
C LEU A 180 -6.20 -2.56 10.90
N ARG A 181 -6.53 -3.81 11.24
CA ARG A 181 -5.73 -4.63 12.16
C ARG A 181 -4.33 -4.91 11.63
N ALA A 182 -4.20 -5.08 10.32
CA ALA A 182 -2.91 -5.31 9.70
C ALA A 182 -2.03 -4.04 9.73
N PHE A 183 -2.59 -2.85 9.53
CA PHE A 183 -1.84 -1.60 9.71
C PHE A 183 -1.40 -1.36 11.16
N ASP A 184 -2.25 -1.69 12.13
CA ASP A 184 -1.87 -1.68 13.55
C ASP A 184 -0.71 -2.65 13.84
N ALA A 185 -0.73 -3.84 13.23
CA ALA A 185 0.40 -4.77 13.29
C ALA A 185 1.67 -4.23 12.60
N VAL A 186 1.56 -3.51 11.49
CA VAL A 186 2.71 -2.86 10.83
C VAL A 186 3.30 -1.77 11.71
N SER A 187 2.48 -0.97 12.40
CA SER A 187 2.94 0.00 13.40
C SER A 187 3.70 -0.69 14.54
N ARG A 188 3.26 -1.88 14.99
CA ARG A 188 4.01 -2.68 15.96
C ARG A 188 5.34 -3.20 15.41
N VAL A 189 5.39 -3.64 14.15
CA VAL A 189 6.67 -4.04 13.53
C VAL A 189 7.66 -2.89 13.58
N ARG A 190 7.22 -1.67 13.25
CA ARG A 190 8.07 -0.47 13.36
C ARG A 190 8.58 -0.29 14.80
N ALA A 191 7.68 -0.36 15.78
CA ALA A 191 8.04 -0.18 17.20
C ALA A 191 9.11 -1.17 17.70
N VAL A 192 9.15 -2.40 17.17
CA VAL A 192 10.18 -3.40 17.51
C VAL A 192 11.59 -2.94 17.12
N PHE A 193 11.73 -2.15 16.05
CA PHE A 193 13.03 -1.63 15.60
C PHE A 193 13.46 -0.35 16.32
N HIS A 194 12.62 0.25 17.17
CA HIS A 194 12.96 1.43 17.97
C HIS A 194 13.31 1.04 19.41
N ALA A 195 14.32 1.71 19.98
CA ALA A 195 14.72 1.49 21.37
C ALA A 195 13.56 1.84 22.32
N GLY A 196 13.19 0.89 23.19
CA GLY A 196 12.11 1.08 24.17
C GLY A 196 10.69 0.78 23.66
N GLY A 197 10.53 0.29 22.42
CA GLY A 197 9.21 -0.13 21.91
C GLY A 197 8.25 1.02 21.65
N ALA A 198 8.73 2.26 21.59
CA ALA A 198 7.93 3.43 21.28
C ALA A 198 7.63 3.49 19.77
N ALA A 199 6.38 3.82 19.42
CA ALA A 199 5.94 4.02 18.04
C ALA A 199 6.22 5.44 17.53
N ASP A 200 6.82 6.30 18.37
CA ASP A 200 7.04 7.71 18.10
C ASP A 200 8.17 7.91 17.09
N ALA A 201 7.96 8.81 16.12
CA ALA A 201 8.88 9.05 15.00
C ALA A 201 10.28 9.56 15.42
N SER A 202 10.44 10.03 16.65
CA SER A 202 11.69 10.56 17.21
C SER A 202 12.46 9.56 18.07
N ALA A 203 11.94 8.35 18.31
CA ALA A 203 12.62 7.36 19.14
C ALA A 203 13.85 6.79 18.41
N PRO A 204 15.04 6.72 19.05
CA PRO A 204 16.23 6.21 18.39
C PRO A 204 16.02 4.74 17.97
N LEU A 205 16.62 4.35 16.85
CA LEU A 205 16.62 2.95 16.42
C LEU A 205 17.34 2.07 17.45
N ALA A 206 17.03 0.76 17.42
CA ALA A 206 17.73 -0.24 18.20
C ALA A 206 19.25 -0.09 18.00
N ALA A 207 20.00 -0.24 19.10
CA ALA A 207 21.45 -0.10 19.09
C ALA A 207 22.06 -1.05 18.04
N GLY A 208 22.75 -0.49 17.04
CA GLY A 208 23.39 -1.26 15.98
C GLY A 208 22.96 -0.88 14.56
N ILE A 209 21.82 -0.21 14.36
CA ILE A 209 21.38 0.20 13.02
C ILE A 209 22.04 1.53 12.63
N LYS A 210 22.92 1.49 11.62
CA LYS A 210 23.67 2.65 11.11
C LYS A 210 23.40 2.95 9.64
N SER A 211 22.86 1.97 8.92
CA SER A 211 22.63 2.04 7.48
C SER A 211 21.66 3.16 7.12
N PRO A 212 21.97 3.95 6.07
CA PRO A 212 21.12 5.05 5.65
C PRO A 212 19.78 4.55 5.12
N LEU A 213 19.75 3.35 4.53
CA LEU A 213 18.53 2.72 4.01
C LEU A 213 17.55 2.40 5.13
N LEU A 214 17.97 1.71 6.20
CA LEU A 214 17.07 1.37 7.31
C LEU A 214 16.59 2.62 8.05
N HIS A 215 17.47 3.62 8.24
CA HIS A 215 17.06 4.89 8.80
C HIS A 215 16.00 5.58 7.94
N ARG A 216 16.18 5.59 6.61
CA ARG A 216 15.18 6.18 5.70
C ARG A 216 13.84 5.46 5.77
N VAL A 217 13.84 4.12 5.76
CA VAL A 217 12.63 3.31 5.75
C VAL A 217 11.87 3.37 7.07
N LEU A 218 12.57 3.38 8.22
CA LEU A 218 11.96 3.32 9.54
C LEU A 218 11.63 4.71 10.14
N HIS A 219 12.40 5.75 9.79
CA HIS A 219 12.15 7.13 10.23
C HIS A 219 11.47 7.98 9.15
N THR A 220 12.19 8.30 8.07
CA THR A 220 11.81 9.42 7.19
C THR A 220 10.66 9.10 6.25
N GLN A 221 10.57 7.85 5.78
CA GLN A 221 9.62 7.43 4.75
C GLN A 221 8.41 6.69 5.32
N PHE A 222 8.47 6.27 6.59
CA PHE A 222 7.34 5.58 7.20
C PHE A 222 6.23 6.59 7.56
N PRO A 223 5.02 6.46 7.01
CA PRO A 223 3.94 7.38 7.32
C PRO A 223 3.47 7.18 8.77
N ASP A 224 3.19 8.27 9.48
CA ASP A 224 2.53 8.15 10.78
C ASP A 224 1.08 7.69 10.60
N LEU A 225 0.79 6.49 11.08
CA LEU A 225 -0.53 5.85 10.98
C LEU A 225 -1.36 6.02 12.25
N THR A 226 -0.81 6.60 13.32
CA THR A 226 -1.48 6.67 14.63
C THR A 226 -2.81 7.42 14.56
N GLN A 227 -2.81 8.63 14.01
CA GLN A 227 -4.02 9.46 13.90
C GLN A 227 -5.10 8.82 13.01
N PRO A 228 -4.81 8.33 11.78
CA PRO A 228 -5.81 7.61 10.98
C PRO A 228 -6.35 6.36 11.68
N LEU A 229 -5.51 5.57 12.34
CA LEU A 229 -5.93 4.36 13.05
C LEU A 229 -6.83 4.68 14.24
N GLN A 230 -6.50 5.71 15.02
CA GLN A 230 -7.34 6.20 16.13
C GLN A 230 -8.70 6.70 15.63
N PHE A 231 -8.73 7.40 14.50
CA PHE A 231 -9.98 7.84 13.87
C PHE A 231 -10.87 6.64 13.50
N PHE A 232 -10.31 5.62 12.86
CA PHE A 232 -11.07 4.44 12.46
C PHE A 232 -11.47 3.54 13.63
N SER A 233 -10.63 3.43 14.67
CA SER A 233 -10.99 2.69 15.88
C SER A 233 -12.09 3.39 16.67
N ALA A 234 -12.09 4.72 16.68
CA ALA A 234 -13.17 5.49 17.26
C ALA A 234 -14.44 5.30 16.42
N ALA A 235 -14.38 5.53 15.10
CA ALA A 235 -15.56 5.58 14.23
C ALA A 235 -16.37 4.26 14.12
N PHE A 236 -15.78 3.12 14.44
CA PHE A 236 -16.39 1.80 14.32
C PHE A 236 -16.41 1.05 15.65
N ASP A 237 -17.60 0.67 16.13
CA ASP A 237 -17.76 -0.28 17.24
C ASP A 237 -17.33 -1.71 16.81
N ALA A 238 -16.04 -2.01 16.91
CA ALA A 238 -15.48 -3.30 16.50
C ALA A 238 -16.14 -4.52 17.18
N HIS A 239 -16.67 -4.33 18.39
CA HIS A 239 -17.35 -5.39 19.16
C HIS A 239 -18.79 -5.66 18.65
N LYS A 240 -19.45 -4.65 18.09
CA LYS A 240 -20.84 -4.73 17.59
C LYS A 240 -20.90 -5.30 16.16
N VAL A 241 -19.88 -5.01 15.36
CA VAL A 241 -19.78 -5.46 13.96
C VAL A 241 -19.62 -6.97 13.83
N ARG A 242 -18.92 -7.60 14.79
CA ARG A 242 -18.50 -9.01 14.68
C ARG A 242 -19.60 -10.03 14.99
N PHE A 243 -20.68 -9.63 15.68
CA PHE A 243 -21.65 -10.57 16.23
C PHE A 243 -23.13 -10.36 15.87
N THR A 244 -23.60 -9.16 15.48
CA THR A 244 -25.06 -8.92 15.50
C THR A 244 -25.75 -8.41 14.24
N SER A 245 -25.09 -7.88 13.19
CA SER A 245 -25.91 -7.40 12.05
C SER A 245 -25.28 -7.24 10.66
N GLY A 246 -23.98 -7.45 10.44
CA GLY A 246 -23.40 -7.19 9.10
C GLY A 246 -23.54 -5.73 8.61
N ARG A 247 -24.07 -4.84 9.45
CA ARG A 247 -24.03 -3.39 9.32
C ARG A 247 -23.11 -2.85 10.39
N ALA A 248 -22.05 -2.17 9.98
CA ALA A 248 -21.30 -1.33 10.89
C ALA A 248 -22.16 -0.11 11.23
N SER A 249 -22.72 -0.10 12.44
CA SER A 249 -23.26 1.13 13.04
C SER A 249 -22.07 2.06 13.20
N ALA A 250 -22.04 3.15 12.44
CA ALA A 250 -21.06 4.20 12.70
C ALA A 250 -21.42 4.88 14.04
N ASN A 251 -20.45 5.48 14.72
CA ASN A 251 -20.70 6.21 15.95
C ASN A 251 -21.80 7.27 15.78
N ALA A 252 -22.50 7.60 16.88
CA ALA A 252 -23.64 8.52 16.91
C ALA A 252 -23.43 9.85 16.14
N ALA A 253 -22.19 10.36 16.05
CA ALA A 253 -21.88 11.57 15.29
C ALA A 253 -21.99 11.42 13.76
N PHE A 254 -21.61 10.26 13.21
CA PHE A 254 -21.80 9.95 11.78
C PHE A 254 -23.25 9.48 11.53
N ASP A 255 -23.80 8.76 12.52
CA ASP A 255 -25.16 8.24 12.49
C ASP A 255 -26.23 9.33 12.55
N ALA A 256 -26.00 10.47 13.20
CA ALA A 256 -26.97 11.58 13.24
C ALA A 256 -27.37 12.06 11.83
N ARG A 257 -26.44 12.11 10.88
CA ARG A 257 -26.72 12.50 9.48
C ARG A 257 -27.46 11.40 8.71
N THR A 258 -27.07 10.15 8.93
CA THR A 258 -27.73 8.96 8.33
C THR A 258 -29.14 8.77 8.88
N GLN A 259 -29.33 9.00 10.17
CA GLN A 259 -30.62 8.98 10.88
C GLN A 259 -31.52 10.13 10.43
N GLN A 260 -30.97 11.32 10.22
CA GLN A 260 -31.72 12.47 9.68
C GLN A 260 -32.14 12.25 8.21
N LEU A 261 -31.32 11.59 7.39
CA LEU A 261 -31.70 11.21 6.02
C LEU A 261 -32.75 10.10 6.00
N THR A 262 -32.59 9.05 6.82
CA THR A 262 -33.55 7.94 6.90
C THR A 262 -34.87 8.35 7.53
N SER A 263 -34.87 9.26 8.50
CA SER A 263 -36.09 9.85 9.05
C SER A 263 -36.78 10.70 7.99
N CYS A 264 -36.07 11.57 7.28
CA CYS A 264 -36.62 12.41 6.23
C CYS A 264 -37.20 11.58 5.06
N VAL A 265 -36.56 10.46 4.68
CA VAL A 265 -37.09 9.50 3.69
C VAL A 265 -38.35 8.80 4.22
N ARG A 266 -38.37 8.34 5.48
CA ARG A 266 -39.56 7.74 6.10
C ARG A 266 -40.74 8.72 6.15
N THR A 267 -40.50 9.98 6.50
CA THR A 267 -41.54 11.03 6.52
C THR A 267 -42.05 11.34 5.11
N CYS A 268 -41.18 11.37 4.09
CA CYS A 268 -41.60 11.60 2.71
C CYS A 268 -42.42 10.43 2.12
N VAL A 269 -42.07 9.18 2.44
CA VAL A 269 -42.82 7.99 2.01
C VAL A 269 -44.21 7.95 2.65
N LEU A 270 -44.33 8.39 3.90
CA LEU A 270 -45.63 8.48 4.60
C LEU A 270 -46.49 9.67 4.15
N CYS A 271 -45.89 10.77 3.72
CA CYS A 271 -46.63 12.00 3.39
C CYS A 271 -46.90 12.23 1.89
N ARG A 272 -46.37 11.43 0.95
CA ARG A 272 -46.49 11.68 -0.52
C ARG A 272 -46.12 13.12 -0.95
N VAL A 273 -45.31 13.86 -0.18
CA VAL A 273 -44.88 15.23 -0.52
C VAL A 273 -43.52 15.17 -1.21
N PRO A 274 -43.33 15.81 -2.38
CA PRO A 274 -42.02 15.89 -3.02
C PRO A 274 -41.09 16.83 -2.24
N CYS A 275 -40.06 16.27 -1.60
CA CYS A 275 -39.09 17.03 -0.81
C CYS A 275 -38.18 17.87 -1.71
N ARG A 276 -38.53 19.16 -1.85
CA ARG A 276 -37.83 20.16 -2.67
C ARG A 276 -36.75 20.93 -1.90
N GLN A 277 -36.38 20.50 -0.69
CA GLN A 277 -35.41 21.22 0.14
C GLN A 277 -33.97 20.73 -0.14
N ARG A 278 -33.35 21.51 -1.02
CA ARG A 278 -31.93 21.77 -1.23
C ARG A 278 -30.95 21.06 -0.28
N ARG A 279 -30.11 20.26 -0.94
CA ARG A 279 -28.69 20.03 -0.61
C ARG A 279 -28.03 21.33 -0.13
N ARG A 280 -27.60 21.38 1.13
CA ARG A 280 -26.46 22.18 1.67
C ARG A 280 -26.55 22.21 3.20
N THR A 281 -26.24 21.10 3.86
CA THR A 281 -25.68 21.15 5.22
C THR A 281 -24.19 20.88 5.08
N ALA A 282 -23.40 21.92 5.33
CA ALA A 282 -21.94 21.87 5.29
C ALA A 282 -21.48 20.85 6.35
N SER A 283 -20.78 19.82 5.89
CA SER A 283 -20.06 18.89 6.76
C SER A 283 -18.97 19.63 7.52
N PRO A 284 -18.63 19.25 8.76
CA PRO A 284 -17.32 19.59 9.29
C PRO A 284 -16.27 19.09 8.28
N PRO A 285 -15.25 19.91 7.96
CA PRO A 285 -14.21 19.48 7.04
C PRO A 285 -13.64 18.14 7.51
N PRO A 286 -13.52 17.12 6.64
CA PRO A 286 -12.85 15.89 7.02
C PRO A 286 -11.43 16.24 7.49
N PRO A 287 -10.81 15.51 8.42
CA PRO A 287 -9.50 15.87 8.94
C PRO A 287 -8.51 16.11 7.78
N ALA A 288 -7.59 17.05 7.94
CA ALA A 288 -6.76 17.58 6.84
C ALA A 288 -6.03 16.50 6.01
N TRP A 289 -5.73 15.35 6.62
CA TRP A 289 -5.12 14.20 5.93
C TRP A 289 -6.08 13.48 4.94
N MET A 290 -7.38 13.56 5.16
CA MET A 290 -8.42 12.96 4.31
C MET A 290 -8.87 13.88 3.17
N GLN A 291 -8.58 15.19 3.25
CA GLN A 291 -8.92 16.17 2.21
C GLN A 291 -7.98 16.13 0.99
N ARG A 292 -6.82 15.47 1.09
CA ARG A 292 -5.81 15.43 0.01
C ARG A 292 -6.22 14.55 -1.18
N THR A 293 -7.26 13.73 -1.06
CA THR A 293 -7.67 12.79 -2.12
C THR A 293 -8.78 13.31 -3.03
N THR A 294 -9.33 14.50 -2.77
CA THR A 294 -10.42 15.10 -3.57
C THR A 294 -9.95 16.10 -4.64
N ALA A 295 -8.64 16.29 -4.80
CA ALA A 295 -8.05 17.16 -5.83
C ALA A 295 -7.24 16.34 -6.84
N ARG A 296 -7.94 15.64 -7.74
CA ARG A 296 -7.48 15.27 -9.09
C ARG A 296 -8.67 14.75 -9.90
#